data_AF-A0A2M8L724-F1
#
_entry.id   AF-A0A2M8L724-F1
#
_cell.length_a   1.000
_cell.length_b   1.000
_cell.length_c   1.000
_cell.angle_alpha   90.00
_cell.angle_beta   90.00
_cell.angle_gamma   90.00
#
_symmetry.space_group_name_H-M   'P 1'
#
loop_
_entity.id
_entity.type
_entity.pdbx_description
1 polymer ?
#
loop_
_entity_poly.entity_id
_entity_poly.type
_entity_poly.pdbx_seq_one_letter_code
_entity_poly.pdbx_strand_id
1 'polypeptide(L)'
;MKVIIFVWSLLLVIFSYGFVEHSFPLPTPDFLFQLIHTHRGLTTLIYIILVFGLFGIYFYLLRRAKQKRITVRQTWSFVILVSLVLFFSWPAFSHDIFNYMATAKVTFFYQENPYLVMPMEFTGEPMLAFMHAANKFALYGPAWILLTAIPHFLGWGNLILTVFTFKLLILGFYLALCWLIWKMSHRDHYALIFFAFNPLVLIETLVSAHNDVVMMFLVLLAFWLAERRQRFWGWIVWLASVGIKFATIALLPLIIFLRRFKRQKWFVWSAVAMLLVFLAAPLREEIYSWYWIWVVSFVALIPQKRFFRWLAWAFSFSLLLRYTPFLYWRNYGGLTPMVKALTTFVPPTLMLIFFGWQKIRPWHHA
;
A
#
# COMPACT_ATOMS: atom_id res chain seq x y z
N MET A 1 23.93 6.53 -5.99
CA MET A 1 22.68 6.25 -5.24
C MET A 1 21.45 6.78 -5.95
N LYS A 2 21.30 8.10 -6.18
CA LYS A 2 20.15 8.66 -6.92
C LYS A 2 19.89 7.97 -8.27
N VAL A 3 20.96 7.76 -9.05
CA VAL A 3 20.89 7.06 -10.35
C VAL A 3 20.34 5.65 -10.20
N ILE A 4 20.83 4.87 -9.23
CA ILE A 4 20.36 3.49 -8.98
C ILE A 4 18.87 3.49 -8.61
N ILE A 5 18.47 4.37 -7.69
CA ILE A 5 17.05 4.52 -7.28
C ILE A 5 16.18 4.89 -8.49
N PHE A 6 16.62 5.86 -9.29
CA PHE A 6 15.93 6.31 -10.49
C PHE A 6 15.76 5.16 -11.50
N VAL A 7 16.86 4.47 -11.84
CA VAL A 7 16.86 3.37 -12.81
C VAL A 7 15.92 2.25 -12.38
N TRP A 8 16.00 1.77 -11.14
CA TRP A 8 15.09 0.71 -10.67
C TRP A 8 13.62 1.15 -10.61
N SER A 9 13.36 2.41 -10.24
CA SER A 9 11.99 2.96 -10.27
C SER A 9 11.46 3.07 -11.71
N LEU A 10 12.31 3.49 -12.65
CA LEU A 10 11.96 3.60 -14.07
C LEU A 10 11.73 2.22 -14.70
N LEU A 11 12.53 1.21 -14.36
CA LEU A 11 12.31 -0.16 -14.81
C LEU A 11 10.96 -0.70 -14.32
N LEU A 12 10.57 -0.39 -13.08
CA LEU A 12 9.26 -0.75 -12.55
C LEU A 12 8.12 -0.01 -13.28
N VAL A 13 8.30 1.27 -13.62
CA VAL A 13 7.36 2.04 -14.46
C VAL A 13 7.19 1.34 -15.81
N ILE A 14 8.27 1.07 -16.53
CA ILE A 14 8.23 0.42 -17.84
C ILE A 14 7.55 -0.95 -17.76
N PHE A 15 7.91 -1.76 -16.77
CA PHE A 15 7.29 -3.07 -16.55
C PHE A 15 5.78 -2.96 -16.31
N SER A 16 5.33 -1.94 -15.58
CA SER A 16 3.91 -1.76 -15.27
C SER A 16 3.03 -1.48 -16.48
N TYR A 17 3.56 -0.84 -17.53
CA TYR A 17 2.79 -0.54 -18.75
C TYR A 17 2.44 -1.81 -19.56
N GLY A 18 3.10 -2.94 -19.34
CA GLY A 18 2.69 -4.20 -19.97
C GLY A 18 1.35 -4.74 -19.45
N PHE A 19 0.79 -4.16 -18.39
CA PHE A 19 -0.50 -4.51 -17.79
C PHE A 19 -1.65 -3.60 -18.24
N VAL A 20 -1.41 -2.69 -19.19
CA VAL A 20 -2.51 -1.95 -19.83
C VAL A 20 -3.36 -2.95 -20.62
N GLU A 21 -4.67 -2.93 -20.36
CA GLU A 21 -5.64 -3.74 -21.10
C GLU A 21 -5.72 -3.28 -22.56
N HIS A 22 -5.84 -4.22 -23.49
CA HIS A 22 -5.90 -3.88 -24.92
C HIS A 22 -7.11 -2.99 -25.28
N SER A 23 -8.20 -3.10 -24.51
CA SER A 23 -9.40 -2.26 -24.66
C SER A 23 -9.26 -0.86 -24.03
N PHE A 24 -8.21 -0.60 -23.25
CA PHE A 24 -8.01 0.69 -22.62
C PHE A 24 -7.39 1.69 -23.63
N PRO A 25 -7.85 2.95 -23.68
CA PRO A 25 -7.43 3.91 -24.72
C PRO A 25 -6.04 4.53 -24.47
N LEU A 26 -5.06 3.73 -24.04
CA LEU A 26 -3.68 4.15 -23.81
C LEU A 26 -2.76 3.28 -24.68
N PRO A 27 -2.05 3.88 -25.66
CA PRO A 27 -1.15 3.10 -26.51
C PRO A 27 0.00 2.54 -25.69
N THR A 28 0.25 1.24 -25.82
CA THR A 28 1.41 0.57 -25.22
C THR A 28 2.22 -0.16 -26.27
N PRO A 29 3.56 -0.16 -26.18
CA PRO A 29 4.39 -0.95 -27.06
C PRO A 29 4.00 -2.44 -27.02
N ASP A 30 3.79 -3.05 -28.19
CA ASP A 30 3.34 -4.44 -28.33
C ASP A 30 4.25 -5.43 -27.59
N PHE A 31 5.56 -5.17 -27.58
CA PHE A 31 6.51 -6.05 -26.90
C PHE A 31 6.27 -6.12 -25.38
N LEU A 32 5.82 -5.04 -24.73
CA LEU A 32 5.49 -5.04 -23.30
C LEU A 32 4.21 -5.84 -23.04
N PHE A 33 3.21 -5.68 -23.91
CA PHE A 33 1.98 -6.47 -23.82
C PHE A 33 2.27 -7.96 -24.01
N GLN A 34 3.03 -8.33 -25.05
CA GLN A 34 3.45 -9.71 -25.32
C GLN A 34 4.33 -10.29 -24.21
N LEU A 35 5.19 -9.48 -23.59
CA LEU A 35 5.99 -9.91 -22.45
C LEU A 35 5.07 -10.39 -21.32
N ILE A 36 4.11 -9.56 -20.91
CA ILE A 36 3.22 -9.84 -19.77
C ILE A 36 2.23 -10.98 -20.06
N HIS A 37 1.65 -11.02 -21.27
CA HIS A 37 0.54 -11.93 -21.58
C HIS A 37 1.00 -13.27 -22.17
N THR A 38 2.08 -13.27 -22.94
CA THR A 38 2.59 -14.46 -23.65
C THR A 38 3.80 -15.06 -22.93
N HIS A 39 4.79 -14.24 -22.55
CA HIS A 39 6.07 -14.71 -21.97
C HIS A 39 6.04 -14.77 -20.44
N ARG A 40 5.05 -15.48 -19.89
CA ARG A 40 4.71 -15.49 -18.45
C ARG A 40 5.87 -15.86 -17.52
N GLY A 41 6.70 -16.84 -17.91
CA GLY A 41 7.89 -17.23 -17.16
C GLY A 41 8.93 -16.11 -17.06
N LEU A 42 9.23 -15.44 -18.18
CA LEU A 42 10.14 -14.30 -18.22
C LEU A 42 9.57 -13.11 -17.45
N THR A 43 8.27 -12.82 -17.58
CA THR A 43 7.57 -11.79 -16.80
C THR A 43 7.69 -12.02 -15.30
N THR A 44 7.49 -13.26 -14.86
CA THR A 44 7.61 -13.64 -13.45
C THR A 44 9.05 -13.45 -12.95
N LEU A 45 10.05 -13.85 -13.76
CA LEU A 45 11.46 -13.67 -13.43
C LEU A 45 11.84 -12.19 -13.33
N ILE A 46 11.42 -11.36 -14.30
CA ILE A 46 11.66 -9.90 -14.29
C ILE A 46 11.03 -9.28 -13.04
N TYR A 47 9.78 -9.63 -12.73
CA TYR A 47 9.11 -9.15 -11.52
C TYR A 47 9.90 -9.51 -10.24
N ILE A 48 10.36 -10.75 -10.13
CA ILE A 48 11.18 -11.19 -8.99
C ILE A 48 12.48 -10.36 -8.91
N ILE A 49 13.18 -10.17 -10.02
CA ILE A 49 14.41 -9.37 -10.08
C ILE A 49 14.13 -7.91 -9.63
N LEU A 50 13.03 -7.30 -10.10
CA LEU A 50 12.59 -5.96 -9.68
C LEU A 50 12.34 -5.91 -8.17
N VAL A 51 11.57 -6.84 -7.61
CA VAL A 51 11.25 -6.89 -6.18
C VAL A 51 12.53 -7.04 -5.35
N PHE A 52 13.41 -7.98 -5.70
CA PHE A 52 14.67 -8.19 -4.98
C PHE A 52 15.60 -6.98 -5.10
N GLY A 53 15.69 -6.34 -6.27
CA GLY A 53 16.44 -5.10 -6.47
C GLY A 53 15.96 -3.96 -5.57
N LEU A 54 14.64 -3.77 -5.48
CA LEU A 54 14.02 -2.79 -4.59
C LEU A 54 14.31 -3.08 -3.11
N PHE A 55 14.23 -4.34 -2.67
CA PHE A 55 14.62 -4.72 -1.30
C PHE A 55 16.11 -4.50 -1.04
N GLY A 56 16.98 -4.77 -2.01
CA GLY A 56 18.42 -4.48 -1.93
C GLY A 56 18.69 -2.98 -1.71
N ILE A 57 18.04 -2.12 -2.50
CA ILE A 57 18.10 -0.66 -2.32
C ILE A 57 17.56 -0.26 -0.94
N TYR A 58 16.39 -0.78 -0.55
CA TYR A 58 15.75 -0.48 0.72
C TYR A 58 16.64 -0.81 1.92
N PHE A 59 17.20 -2.02 1.99
CA PHE A 59 18.09 -2.42 3.06
C PHE A 59 19.41 -1.65 3.04
N TYR A 60 19.93 -1.32 1.87
CA TYR A 60 21.08 -0.44 1.74
C TYR A 60 20.81 0.94 2.35
N LEU A 61 19.68 1.57 2.02
CA LEU A 61 19.27 2.87 2.55
C LEU A 61 19.09 2.82 4.08
N LEU A 62 18.45 1.78 4.60
CA LEU A 62 18.32 1.56 6.05
C LEU A 62 19.69 1.43 6.73
N ARG A 63 20.62 0.67 6.14
CA ARG A 63 21.98 0.50 6.66
C ARG A 63 22.72 1.84 6.71
N ARG A 64 22.66 2.62 5.62
CA ARG A 64 23.31 3.94 5.55
C ARG A 64 22.68 4.95 6.51
N ALA A 65 21.37 4.90 6.70
CA ALA A 65 20.67 5.73 7.68
C ALA A 65 21.09 5.39 9.12
N LYS A 66 21.18 4.10 9.46
CA LYS A 66 21.70 3.63 10.76
C LYS A 66 23.16 4.07 10.99
N GLN A 67 23.98 4.07 9.94
CA GLN A 67 25.36 4.57 9.96
C GLN A 67 25.45 6.11 9.94
N LYS A 68 24.32 6.85 9.96
CA LYS A 68 24.25 8.31 9.84
C LYS A 68 24.95 8.86 8.58
N ARG A 69 25.03 8.07 7.51
CA ARG A 69 25.69 8.41 6.23
C ARG A 69 24.73 8.99 5.18
N ILE A 70 23.47 9.20 5.53
CA ILE A 70 22.45 9.87 4.71
C ILE A 70 21.80 10.93 5.58
N THR A 71 21.67 12.15 5.06
CA THR A 71 21.02 13.26 5.74
C THR A 71 19.52 13.27 5.48
N VAL A 72 18.76 13.95 6.35
CA VAL A 72 17.30 14.12 6.16
C VAL A 72 16.96 14.76 4.81
N ARG A 73 17.75 15.75 4.36
CA ARG A 73 17.58 16.40 3.04
C ARG A 73 17.78 15.41 1.89
N GLN A 74 18.78 14.53 1.99
CA GLN A 74 19.00 13.47 1.00
C GLN A 74 17.86 12.46 1.01
N THR A 75 17.38 12.04 2.20
CA THR A 75 16.22 11.15 2.33
C THR A 75 15.01 11.71 1.61
N TRP A 76 14.63 12.96 1.89
CA TRP A 76 13.50 13.61 1.20
C TRP A 76 13.73 13.75 -0.30
N SER A 77 14.94 14.11 -0.73
CA SER A 77 15.28 14.15 -2.15
C SER A 77 15.08 12.79 -2.83
N PHE A 78 15.36 11.68 -2.15
CA PHE A 78 15.12 10.34 -2.68
C PHE A 78 13.62 9.99 -2.66
N VAL A 79 12.88 10.35 -1.60
CA VAL A 79 11.42 10.10 -1.51
C VAL A 79 10.72 10.80 -2.66
N ILE A 80 11.02 12.08 -2.89
CA ILE A 80 10.43 12.86 -3.99
C ILE A 80 10.82 12.29 -5.35
N LEU A 81 12.10 11.92 -5.55
CA LEU A 81 12.55 11.31 -6.79
C LEU A 81 11.78 10.03 -7.13
N VAL A 82 11.69 9.09 -6.19
CA VAL A 82 10.93 7.84 -6.39
C VAL A 82 9.46 8.12 -6.63
N SER A 83 8.88 9.04 -5.85
CA SER A 83 7.48 9.39 -5.96
C SER A 83 7.12 9.97 -7.33
N LEU A 84 7.94 10.88 -7.85
CA LEU A 84 7.74 11.48 -9.17
C LEU A 84 7.90 10.45 -10.29
N VAL A 85 8.87 9.53 -10.18
CA VAL A 85 9.05 8.48 -11.20
C VAL A 85 7.87 7.50 -11.18
N LEU A 86 7.53 6.97 -9.99
CA LEU A 86 6.46 5.97 -9.86
C LEU A 86 5.05 6.54 -10.07
N PHE A 87 4.86 7.85 -9.94
CA PHE A 87 3.62 8.52 -10.31
C PHE A 87 3.21 8.19 -11.75
N PHE A 88 4.18 8.11 -12.67
CA PHE A 88 3.95 7.79 -14.08
C PHE A 88 3.77 6.29 -14.38
N SER A 89 3.81 5.42 -13.38
CA SER A 89 3.57 3.99 -13.60
C SER A 89 2.09 3.71 -13.92
N TRP A 90 1.81 2.56 -14.52
CA TRP A 90 0.46 2.04 -14.68
C TRP A 90 0.03 1.18 -13.47
N PRO A 91 -1.25 1.17 -13.06
CA PRO A 91 -1.79 0.23 -12.06
C PRO A 91 -1.70 -1.23 -12.56
N ALA A 92 -0.57 -1.90 -12.26
CA ALA A 92 -0.27 -3.23 -12.79
C ALA A 92 -0.79 -4.40 -11.96
N PHE A 93 -0.89 -4.25 -10.63
CA PHE A 93 -1.12 -5.37 -9.70
C PHE A 93 -2.51 -5.36 -9.05
N SER A 94 -3.35 -4.38 -9.40
CA SER A 94 -4.69 -4.21 -8.88
C SER A 94 -5.54 -3.38 -9.83
N HIS A 95 -6.84 -3.67 -9.87
CA HIS A 95 -7.84 -2.92 -10.65
C HIS A 95 -8.66 -1.95 -9.77
N ASP A 96 -8.29 -1.76 -8.50
CA ASP A 96 -9.03 -0.93 -7.53
C ASP A 96 -9.23 0.50 -8.01
N ILE A 97 -8.27 1.07 -8.75
CA ILE A 97 -8.40 2.43 -9.28
C ILE A 97 -9.61 2.56 -10.22
N PHE A 98 -9.89 1.55 -11.04
CA PHE A 98 -11.05 1.53 -11.93
C PHE A 98 -12.35 1.39 -11.13
N ASN A 99 -12.32 0.65 -10.01
CA ASN A 99 -13.46 0.58 -9.08
C ASN A 99 -13.72 1.93 -8.40
N TYR A 100 -12.68 2.68 -8.03
CA TYR A 100 -12.82 4.03 -7.49
C TYR A 100 -13.44 4.98 -8.51
N MET A 101 -12.95 4.94 -9.75
CA MET A 101 -13.45 5.76 -10.85
C MET A 101 -14.92 5.45 -11.15
N ALA A 102 -15.28 4.17 -11.25
CA ALA A 102 -16.65 3.75 -11.49
C ALA A 102 -17.57 4.17 -10.35
N THR A 103 -17.17 3.91 -9.10
CA THR A 103 -17.92 4.36 -7.90
C THR A 103 -18.14 5.87 -7.91
N ALA A 104 -17.10 6.64 -8.24
CA ALA A 104 -17.20 8.10 -8.34
C ALA A 104 -18.15 8.52 -9.47
N LYS A 105 -18.13 7.84 -10.62
CA LYS A 105 -19.03 8.13 -11.74
C LYS A 105 -20.49 7.82 -11.40
N VAL A 106 -20.77 6.68 -10.77
CA VAL A 106 -22.10 6.35 -10.23
C VAL A 106 -22.58 7.46 -9.29
N THR A 107 -21.71 7.91 -8.38
CA THR A 107 -22.09 8.92 -7.36
C THR A 107 -22.28 10.33 -7.92
N PHE A 108 -21.35 10.81 -8.75
CA PHE A 108 -21.25 12.24 -9.09
C PHE A 108 -21.74 12.56 -10.49
N PHE A 109 -21.64 11.62 -11.43
CA PHE A 109 -22.12 11.80 -12.80
C PHE A 109 -23.55 11.30 -12.95
N TYR A 110 -23.81 10.05 -12.52
CA TYR A 110 -25.15 9.46 -12.56
C TYR A 110 -26.03 9.89 -11.38
N GLN A 111 -25.45 10.49 -10.34
CA GLN A 111 -26.17 10.96 -9.14
C GLN A 111 -26.92 9.85 -8.39
N GLU A 112 -26.44 8.61 -8.54
CA GLU A 112 -27.03 7.42 -7.92
C GLU A 112 -26.29 7.03 -6.64
N ASN A 113 -26.95 6.26 -5.79
CA ASN A 113 -26.34 5.74 -4.58
C ASN A 113 -25.48 4.50 -4.92
N PRO A 114 -24.14 4.58 -4.82
CA PRO A 114 -23.26 3.46 -5.22
C PRO A 114 -23.32 2.28 -4.24
N TYR A 115 -24.01 2.42 -3.10
CA TYR A 115 -24.31 1.31 -2.20
C TYR A 115 -25.56 0.51 -2.61
N LEU A 116 -26.34 1.03 -3.57
CA LEU A 116 -27.58 0.42 -4.05
C LEU A 116 -27.57 0.16 -5.56
N VAL A 117 -26.70 0.83 -6.31
CA VAL A 117 -26.60 0.74 -7.77
C VAL A 117 -25.19 0.33 -8.17
N MET A 118 -25.07 -0.71 -8.99
CA MET A 118 -23.80 -1.22 -9.50
C MET A 118 -23.38 -0.51 -10.80
N PRO A 119 -22.07 -0.36 -11.07
CA PRO A 119 -21.60 0.20 -12.34
C PRO A 119 -22.14 -0.50 -13.59
N MET A 120 -22.35 -1.82 -13.56
CA MET A 120 -22.84 -2.59 -14.71
C MET A 120 -24.28 -2.26 -15.14
N GLU A 121 -25.06 -1.58 -14.28
CA GLU A 121 -26.46 -1.22 -14.58
C GLU A 121 -26.54 -0.07 -15.61
N PHE A 122 -25.45 0.68 -15.80
CA PHE A 122 -25.37 1.75 -16.79
C PHE A 122 -24.92 1.20 -18.15
N THR A 123 -25.86 0.64 -18.91
CA THR A 123 -25.60 0.10 -20.26
C THR A 123 -24.97 1.16 -21.16
N GLY A 124 -23.86 0.83 -21.82
CA GLY A 124 -23.14 1.75 -22.71
C GLY A 124 -22.04 2.58 -22.02
N GLU A 125 -21.83 2.41 -20.71
CA GLU A 125 -20.69 3.02 -20.01
C GLU A 125 -19.34 2.50 -20.58
N PRO A 126 -18.50 3.37 -21.19
CA PRO A 126 -17.24 2.93 -21.81
C PRO A 126 -16.28 2.24 -20.85
N MET A 127 -16.34 2.56 -19.54
CA MET A 127 -15.50 1.92 -18.53
C MET A 127 -15.76 0.41 -18.39
N LEU A 128 -16.95 -0.08 -18.72
CA LEU A 128 -17.29 -1.49 -18.59
C LEU A 128 -16.40 -2.40 -19.46
N ALA A 129 -15.79 -1.87 -20.53
CA ALA A 129 -14.90 -2.62 -21.43
C ALA A 129 -13.56 -3.06 -20.80
N PHE A 130 -13.18 -2.51 -19.64
CA PHE A 130 -11.93 -2.83 -18.97
C PHE A 130 -12.09 -2.96 -17.44
N MET A 131 -13.32 -3.00 -16.93
CA MET A 131 -13.61 -3.23 -15.53
C MET A 131 -13.69 -4.72 -15.21
N HIS A 132 -13.09 -5.11 -14.09
CA HIS A 132 -13.09 -6.50 -13.61
C HIS A 132 -14.08 -6.77 -12.47
N ALA A 133 -14.76 -5.74 -11.96
CA ALA A 133 -15.69 -5.84 -10.82
C ALA A 133 -16.91 -4.89 -10.97
N ALA A 134 -17.43 -4.73 -12.19
CA ALA A 134 -18.57 -3.86 -12.46
C ALA A 134 -19.89 -4.35 -11.81
N ASN A 135 -19.95 -5.61 -11.40
CA ASN A 135 -21.07 -6.27 -10.74
C ASN A 135 -21.01 -6.20 -9.20
N LYS A 136 -20.39 -5.16 -8.65
CA LYS A 136 -20.26 -4.97 -7.20
C LYS A 136 -20.71 -3.58 -6.80
N PHE A 137 -21.43 -3.50 -5.69
CA PHE A 137 -21.69 -2.25 -4.98
C PHE A 137 -20.39 -1.68 -4.39
N ALA A 138 -20.42 -0.40 -4.00
CA ALA A 138 -19.30 0.24 -3.34
C ALA A 138 -18.88 -0.51 -2.06
N LEU A 139 -17.61 -0.91 -2.01
CA LEU A 139 -16.99 -1.60 -0.87
C LEU A 139 -16.28 -0.63 0.09
N TYR A 140 -16.22 0.65 -0.27
CA TYR A 140 -15.48 1.69 0.42
C TYR A 140 -16.39 2.56 1.28
N GLY A 141 -15.86 3.13 2.36
CA GLY A 141 -16.66 3.98 3.23
C GLY A 141 -17.01 5.34 2.60
N PRO A 142 -17.98 6.06 3.19
CA PRO A 142 -18.52 7.28 2.61
C PRO A 142 -17.49 8.42 2.52
N ALA A 143 -16.52 8.48 3.43
CA ALA A 143 -15.47 9.50 3.37
C ALA A 143 -14.53 9.27 2.17
N TRP A 144 -14.30 8.02 1.76
CA TRP A 144 -13.53 7.74 0.55
C TRP A 144 -14.31 8.16 -0.69
N ILE A 145 -15.60 7.82 -0.77
CA ILE A 145 -16.46 8.21 -1.90
C ILE A 145 -16.54 9.73 -2.03
N LEU A 146 -16.71 10.48 -0.94
CA LEU A 146 -16.67 11.93 -0.99
C LEU A 146 -15.33 12.48 -1.49
N LEU A 147 -14.22 11.86 -1.09
CA LEU A 147 -12.89 12.27 -1.51
C LEU A 147 -12.63 11.97 -3.00
N THR A 148 -13.29 10.96 -3.59
CA THR A 148 -13.17 10.65 -5.02
C THR A 148 -13.82 11.69 -5.93
N ALA A 149 -14.62 12.63 -5.38
CA ALA A 149 -15.11 13.80 -6.12
C ALA A 149 -13.96 14.61 -6.74
N ILE A 150 -12.86 14.78 -6.00
CA ILE A 150 -11.70 15.57 -6.43
C ILE A 150 -11.12 15.03 -7.75
N PRO A 151 -10.64 13.77 -7.82
CA PRO A 151 -10.10 13.23 -9.05
C PRO A 151 -11.18 13.02 -10.13
N HIS A 152 -12.43 12.75 -9.76
CA HIS A 152 -13.52 12.64 -10.73
C HIS A 152 -13.71 13.94 -11.53
N PHE A 153 -13.86 15.08 -10.85
CA PHE A 153 -14.06 16.38 -11.52
C PHE A 153 -12.79 16.89 -12.20
N LEU A 154 -11.61 16.69 -11.60
CA LEU A 154 -10.34 17.05 -12.26
C LEU A 154 -10.00 16.16 -13.45
N GLY A 155 -10.62 14.98 -13.55
CA GLY A 155 -10.50 14.09 -14.70
C GLY A 155 -11.19 14.59 -15.96
N TRP A 156 -12.12 15.57 -15.85
CA TRP A 156 -12.87 16.16 -16.97
C TRP A 156 -13.47 15.14 -17.95
N GLY A 157 -13.92 13.99 -17.44
CA GLY A 157 -14.45 12.89 -18.27
C GLY A 157 -13.42 12.12 -19.08
N ASN A 158 -12.13 12.51 -19.07
CA ASN A 158 -11.06 11.78 -19.72
C ASN A 158 -10.54 10.64 -18.81
N LEU A 159 -10.56 9.40 -19.32
CA LEU A 159 -10.19 8.21 -18.55
C LEU A 159 -8.75 8.24 -18.05
N ILE A 160 -7.79 8.59 -18.91
CA ILE A 160 -6.37 8.63 -18.57
C ILE A 160 -6.12 9.72 -17.52
N LEU A 161 -6.65 10.92 -17.74
CA LEU A 161 -6.52 12.02 -16.80
C LEU A 161 -7.14 11.67 -15.44
N THR A 162 -8.28 10.99 -15.45
CA THR A 162 -8.94 10.52 -14.22
C THR A 162 -8.04 9.52 -13.48
N VAL A 163 -7.45 8.53 -14.15
CA VAL A 163 -6.46 7.62 -13.53
C VAL A 163 -5.33 8.41 -12.86
N PHE A 164 -4.71 9.36 -13.56
CA PHE A 164 -3.59 10.11 -13.00
C PHE A 164 -3.97 11.11 -11.91
N THR A 165 -5.18 11.67 -11.91
CA THR A 165 -5.68 12.51 -10.82
C THR A 165 -5.96 11.70 -9.55
N PHE A 166 -6.48 10.47 -9.68
CA PHE A 166 -6.55 9.53 -8.56
C PHE A 166 -5.16 9.20 -8.02
N LYS A 167 -4.19 8.89 -8.90
CA LYS A 167 -2.79 8.66 -8.50
C LYS A 167 -2.19 9.88 -7.80
N LEU A 168 -2.51 11.09 -8.26
CA LEU A 168 -2.02 12.34 -7.67
C LEU A 168 -2.57 12.54 -6.25
N LEU A 169 -3.86 12.26 -6.04
CA LEU A 169 -4.48 12.28 -4.72
C LEU A 169 -3.76 11.31 -3.76
N ILE A 170 -3.57 10.06 -4.18
CA ILE A 170 -2.88 9.03 -3.39
C ILE A 170 -1.43 9.43 -3.11
N LEU A 171 -0.72 9.95 -4.10
CA LEU A 171 0.64 10.47 -3.94
C LEU A 171 0.71 11.59 -2.88
N GLY A 172 -0.24 12.53 -2.90
CA GLY A 172 -0.34 13.59 -1.89
C GLY A 172 -0.45 13.03 -0.47
N PHE A 173 -1.35 12.06 -0.26
CA PHE A 173 -1.51 11.40 1.04
C PHE A 173 -0.30 10.53 1.43
N TYR A 174 0.37 9.89 0.48
CA TYR A 174 1.62 9.18 0.72
C TYR A 174 2.72 10.12 1.24
N LEU A 175 2.92 11.27 0.60
CA LEU A 175 3.90 12.27 1.04
C LEU A 175 3.52 12.86 2.40
N ALA A 176 2.22 13.12 2.62
CA ALA A 176 1.71 13.61 3.91
C ALA A 176 1.91 12.58 5.03
N LEU A 177 1.67 11.29 4.77
CA LEU A 177 1.93 10.20 5.72
C LEU A 177 3.43 10.06 6.01
N CYS A 178 4.28 10.10 4.99
CA CYS A 178 5.74 10.12 5.16
C CYS A 178 6.18 11.29 6.06
N TRP A 179 5.64 12.49 5.81
CA TRP A 179 5.92 13.67 6.62
C TRP A 179 5.49 13.48 8.06
N LEU A 180 4.31 12.91 8.27
CA LEU A 180 3.78 12.70 9.61
C LEU A 180 4.57 11.64 10.38
N ILE A 181 4.95 10.53 9.73
CA ILE A 181 5.86 9.52 10.32
C ILE A 181 7.18 10.17 10.72
N TRP A 182 7.79 10.96 9.83
CA TRP A 182 9.01 11.70 10.13
C TRP A 182 8.83 12.66 11.31
N LYS A 183 7.72 13.41 11.39
CA LYS A 183 7.45 14.31 12.52
C LYS A 183 7.26 13.55 13.82
N MET A 184 6.44 12.50 13.81
CA MET A 184 6.10 11.71 14.99
C MET A 184 7.28 10.88 15.49
N SER A 185 8.20 10.47 14.63
CA SER A 185 9.45 9.81 15.01
C SER A 185 10.52 10.75 15.59
N HIS A 186 10.17 12.01 15.89
CA HIS A 186 11.11 13.07 16.26
C HIS A 186 12.16 13.37 15.19
N ARG A 187 11.71 13.43 13.94
CA ARG A 187 12.53 13.71 12.75
C ARG A 187 13.57 12.65 12.42
N ASP A 188 13.37 11.41 12.89
CA ASP A 188 14.24 10.28 12.57
C ASP A 188 14.06 9.86 11.11
N HIS A 189 15.12 10.01 10.30
CA HIS A 189 15.12 9.59 8.90
C HIS A 189 15.18 8.07 8.73
N TYR A 190 15.61 7.30 9.75
CA TYR A 190 15.51 5.84 9.69
C TYR A 190 14.04 5.41 9.66
N ALA A 191 13.20 5.96 10.55
CA ALA A 191 11.76 5.75 10.55
C ALA A 191 11.09 6.15 9.22
N LEU A 192 11.49 7.30 8.66
CA LEU A 192 11.01 7.74 7.34
C LEU A 192 11.40 6.73 6.25
N ILE A 193 12.66 6.30 6.20
CA ILE A 193 13.12 5.34 5.18
C ILE A 193 12.41 4.00 5.35
N PHE A 194 12.23 3.54 6.59
CA PHE A 194 11.56 2.30 6.92
C PHE A 194 10.16 2.19 6.31
N PHE A 195 9.41 3.29 6.31
CA PHE A 195 8.10 3.33 5.68
C PHE A 195 8.20 3.65 4.18
N ALA A 196 8.82 4.78 3.84
CA ALA A 196 8.76 5.36 2.50
C ALA A 196 9.40 4.47 1.43
N PHE A 197 10.49 3.77 1.75
CA PHE A 197 11.21 2.91 0.80
C PHE A 197 10.89 1.42 0.96
N ASN A 198 9.92 1.07 1.81
CA ASN A 198 9.46 -0.31 1.86
C ASN A 198 8.89 -0.69 0.48
N PRO A 199 9.45 -1.70 -0.22
CA PRO A 199 9.02 -2.02 -1.59
C PRO A 199 7.52 -2.31 -1.70
N LEU A 200 6.92 -2.91 -0.66
CA LEU A 200 5.47 -3.13 -0.64
C LEU A 200 4.72 -1.81 -0.61
N VAL A 201 5.12 -0.86 0.25
CA VAL A 201 4.47 0.45 0.33
C VAL A 201 4.59 1.18 -1.01
N LEU A 202 5.77 1.15 -1.65
CA LEU A 202 5.99 1.77 -2.96
C LEU A 202 5.09 1.18 -4.04
N ILE A 203 5.04 -0.15 -4.17
CA ILE A 203 4.24 -0.82 -5.19
C ILE A 203 2.75 -0.62 -4.92
N GLU A 204 2.28 -0.94 -3.71
CA GLU A 204 0.85 -0.89 -3.41
C GLU A 204 0.30 0.54 -3.41
N THR A 205 1.10 1.53 -3.04
CA THR A 205 0.63 2.93 -2.95
C THR A 205 0.88 3.70 -4.23
N LEU A 206 2.11 3.71 -4.75
CA LEU A 206 2.47 4.60 -5.87
C LEU A 206 2.23 3.93 -7.23
N VAL A 207 2.36 2.60 -7.31
CA VAL A 207 2.07 1.88 -8.56
C VAL A 207 0.57 1.61 -8.68
N SER A 208 0.02 0.87 -7.70
CA SER A 208 -1.38 0.40 -7.70
C SER A 208 -2.40 1.43 -7.19
N ALA A 209 -1.96 2.54 -6.58
CA ALA A 209 -2.83 3.62 -6.11
C ALA A 209 -3.86 3.22 -5.04
N HIS A 210 -3.51 2.30 -4.13
CA HIS A 210 -4.43 1.93 -3.06
C HIS A 210 -4.64 3.06 -2.04
N ASN A 211 -5.90 3.23 -1.61
CA ASN A 211 -6.33 4.26 -0.68
C ASN A 211 -5.95 4.01 0.79
N ASP A 212 -5.31 2.89 1.11
CA ASP A 212 -4.86 2.52 2.46
C ASP A 212 -3.92 3.57 3.07
N VAL A 213 -3.14 4.25 2.23
CA VAL A 213 -2.27 5.35 2.66
C VAL A 213 -3.06 6.55 3.17
N VAL A 214 -4.23 6.83 2.58
CA VAL A 214 -5.15 7.90 2.99
C VAL A 214 -5.74 7.57 4.35
N MET A 215 -6.22 6.33 4.49
CA MET A 215 -6.73 5.81 5.75
C MET A 215 -5.68 5.93 6.86
N MET A 216 -4.45 5.49 6.61
CA MET A 216 -3.37 5.52 7.60
C MET A 216 -2.84 6.92 7.90
N PHE A 217 -2.85 7.84 6.93
CA PHE A 217 -2.60 9.26 7.18
C PHE A 217 -3.58 9.81 8.20
N LEU A 218 -4.89 9.60 8.01
CA LEU A 218 -5.92 10.09 8.92
C LEU A 218 -5.76 9.46 10.32
N VAL A 219 -5.45 8.16 10.42
CA VAL A 219 -5.16 7.53 11.73
C VAL A 219 -3.99 8.21 12.43
N LEU A 220 -2.84 8.36 11.77
CA LEU A 220 -1.69 8.98 12.42
C LEU A 220 -1.93 10.46 12.72
N LEU A 221 -2.73 11.16 11.90
CA LEU A 221 -3.10 12.56 12.15
C LEU A 221 -3.97 12.66 13.41
N ALA A 222 -4.92 11.74 13.59
CA ALA A 222 -5.71 11.65 14.81
C ALA A 222 -4.84 11.42 16.06
N PHE A 223 -3.84 10.54 15.97
CA PHE A 223 -2.89 10.30 17.07
C PHE A 223 -2.05 11.55 17.36
N TRP A 224 -1.58 12.25 16.33
CA TRP A 224 -0.82 13.48 16.45
C TRP A 224 -1.63 14.63 17.08
N LEU A 225 -2.92 14.78 16.72
CA LEU A 225 -3.84 15.73 17.34
C LEU A 225 -4.11 15.38 18.81
N ALA A 226 -4.27 14.09 19.11
CA ALA A 226 -4.47 13.61 20.47
C ALA A 226 -3.24 13.88 21.37
N GLU A 227 -2.02 13.73 20.84
CA GLU A 227 -0.76 14.11 21.52
C GLU A 227 -0.75 15.61 21.88
N ARG A 228 -1.35 16.45 21.04
CA ARG A 228 -1.46 17.91 21.22
C ARG A 228 -2.68 18.37 22.03
N ARG A 229 -3.33 17.44 22.75
CA ARG A 229 -4.55 17.69 23.54
C ARG A 229 -5.78 18.13 22.72
N GLN A 230 -5.76 18.01 21.38
CA GLN A 230 -6.88 18.33 20.49
C GLN A 230 -7.74 17.09 20.21
N ARG A 231 -8.25 16.44 21.26
CA ARG A 231 -8.91 15.13 21.16
C ARG A 231 -10.18 15.14 20.32
N PHE A 232 -10.99 16.19 20.42
CA PHE A 232 -12.23 16.31 19.64
C PHE A 232 -11.95 16.23 18.14
N TRP A 233 -10.98 17.01 17.66
CA TRP A 233 -10.51 16.93 16.28
C TRP A 233 -9.86 15.59 15.94
N GLY A 234 -9.11 15.00 16.88
CA GLY A 234 -8.58 13.64 16.72
C GLY A 234 -9.67 12.59 16.48
N TRP A 235 -10.79 12.68 17.21
CA TRP A 235 -11.96 11.81 17.02
C TRP A 235 -12.59 11.99 15.64
N ILE A 236 -12.84 13.24 15.22
CA ILE A 236 -13.40 13.54 13.90
C ILE A 236 -12.51 12.99 12.79
N VAL A 237 -11.20 13.23 12.85
CA VAL A 237 -10.24 12.76 11.85
C VAL A 237 -10.16 11.23 11.84
N TRP A 238 -10.22 10.57 13.00
CA TRP A 238 -10.26 9.11 13.05
C TRP A 238 -11.57 8.55 12.50
N LEU A 239 -12.72 9.15 12.78
CA LEU A 239 -14.00 8.76 12.18
C LEU A 239 -13.96 8.90 10.64
N ALA A 240 -13.31 9.93 10.12
CA ALA A 240 -13.05 10.04 8.68
C ALA A 240 -12.20 8.86 8.16
N SER A 241 -11.20 8.40 8.94
CA SER A 241 -10.42 7.19 8.59
C SER A 241 -11.28 5.92 8.55
N VAL A 242 -12.17 5.73 9.53
CA VAL A 242 -13.16 4.64 9.52
C VAL A 242 -14.07 4.74 8.29
N GLY A 243 -14.40 5.97 7.89
CA GLY A 243 -15.11 6.29 6.66
C GLY A 243 -14.29 6.11 5.37
N ILE A 244 -12.98 5.86 5.42
CA ILE A 244 -12.21 5.39 4.25
C ILE A 244 -12.34 3.87 4.14
N LYS A 245 -11.93 3.16 5.19
CA LYS A 245 -12.21 1.72 5.39
C LYS A 245 -12.47 1.45 6.86
N PHE A 246 -13.44 0.58 7.12
CA PHE A 246 -13.89 0.25 8.47
C PHE A 246 -12.81 -0.37 9.36
N ALA A 247 -11.72 -0.91 8.79
CA ALA A 247 -10.63 -1.59 9.50
C ALA A 247 -10.06 -0.80 10.70
N THR A 248 -10.02 0.53 10.63
CA THR A 248 -9.45 1.37 11.69
C THR A 248 -10.36 1.53 12.90
N ILE A 249 -11.60 1.00 12.86
CA ILE A 249 -12.48 0.94 14.03
C ILE A 249 -11.84 0.11 15.16
N ALA A 250 -11.02 -0.89 14.82
CA ALA A 250 -10.29 -1.71 15.79
C ALA A 250 -9.31 -0.90 16.67
N LEU A 251 -9.00 0.35 16.29
CA LEU A 251 -8.18 1.25 17.08
C LEU A 251 -8.97 2.03 18.13
N LEU A 252 -10.30 1.90 18.19
CA LEU A 252 -11.18 2.61 19.12
C LEU A 252 -10.69 2.52 20.57
N PRO A 253 -10.39 1.33 21.15
CA PRO A 253 -9.93 1.24 22.53
C PRO A 253 -8.64 2.03 22.76
N LEU A 254 -7.73 2.00 21.78
CA LEU A 254 -6.45 2.68 21.90
C LEU A 254 -6.62 4.19 21.87
N ILE A 255 -7.50 4.71 21.00
CA ILE A 255 -7.79 6.15 20.89
C ILE A 255 -8.44 6.69 22.18
N ILE A 256 -9.34 5.92 22.81
CA ILE A 256 -9.93 6.27 24.11
C ILE A 256 -8.84 6.33 25.19
N PHE A 257 -8.00 5.31 25.25
CA PHE A 257 -7.07 5.11 26.37
C PHE A 257 -5.64 5.60 26.13
N LEU A 258 -5.36 6.39 25.08
CA LEU A 258 -4.01 6.87 24.75
C LEU A 258 -3.25 7.38 25.99
N ARG A 259 -3.84 8.28 26.79
CA ARG A 259 -3.14 8.89 27.94
C ARG A 259 -2.76 7.90 29.07
N ARG A 260 -3.35 6.70 29.13
CA ARG A 260 -3.02 5.71 30.16
C ARG A 260 -1.72 4.96 29.89
N PHE A 261 -1.22 5.00 28.65
CA PHE A 261 -0.05 4.26 28.24
C PHE A 261 1.10 5.19 27.85
N LYS A 262 2.34 4.71 27.97
CA LYS A 262 3.50 5.39 27.38
C LYS A 262 3.34 5.40 25.86
N ARG A 263 3.72 6.50 25.20
CA ARG A 263 3.64 6.71 23.74
C ARG A 263 4.08 5.51 22.90
N GLN A 264 5.21 4.88 23.26
CA GLN A 264 5.70 3.69 22.56
C GLN A 264 4.71 2.51 22.58
N LYS A 265 3.97 2.32 23.68
CA LYS A 265 2.96 1.27 23.79
C LYS A 265 1.78 1.53 22.86
N TRP A 266 1.47 2.79 22.53
CA TRP A 266 0.38 3.12 21.60
C TRP A 266 0.67 2.49 20.24
N PHE A 267 1.84 2.78 19.69
CA PHE A 267 2.23 2.25 18.38
C PHE A 267 2.39 0.74 18.37
N VAL A 268 2.87 0.13 19.47
CA VAL A 268 2.94 -1.34 19.60
C VAL A 268 1.54 -1.94 19.56
N TRP A 269 0.62 -1.48 20.41
CA TRP A 269 -0.72 -2.03 20.46
C TRP A 269 -1.53 -1.73 19.19
N SER A 270 -1.33 -0.56 18.56
CA SER A 270 -1.94 -0.25 17.27
C SER A 270 -1.40 -1.17 16.17
N ALA A 271 -0.10 -1.45 16.14
CA ALA A 271 0.47 -2.42 15.20
C ALA A 271 -0.10 -3.83 15.42
N VAL A 272 -0.28 -4.24 16.68
CA VAL A 272 -0.93 -5.52 17.02
C VAL A 272 -2.39 -5.53 16.59
N ALA A 273 -3.16 -4.48 16.88
CA ALA A 273 -4.57 -4.39 16.48
C ALA A 273 -4.71 -4.45 14.95
N MET A 274 -3.91 -3.70 14.21
CA MET A 274 -3.91 -3.75 12.74
C MET A 274 -3.41 -5.09 12.19
N LEU A 275 -2.47 -5.75 12.87
CA LEU A 275 -2.04 -7.10 12.52
C LEU A 275 -3.17 -8.11 12.70
N LEU A 276 -3.95 -8.00 13.78
CA LEU A 276 -5.12 -8.87 14.00
C LEU A 276 -6.18 -8.65 12.92
N VAL A 277 -6.49 -7.40 12.57
CA VAL A 277 -7.43 -7.10 11.47
C VAL A 277 -6.91 -7.63 10.14
N PHE A 278 -5.61 -7.46 9.85
CA PHE A 278 -4.96 -8.01 8.66
C PHE A 278 -5.07 -9.54 8.58
N LEU A 279 -4.78 -10.25 9.68
CA LEU A 279 -4.86 -11.71 9.73
C LEU A 279 -6.32 -12.22 9.69
N ALA A 280 -7.28 -11.40 10.13
CA ALA A 280 -8.72 -11.68 10.06
C ALA A 280 -9.34 -11.36 8.68
N ALA A 281 -8.62 -10.71 7.76
CA ALA A 281 -9.12 -10.37 6.43
C ALA A 281 -9.70 -11.57 5.63
N PRO A 282 -9.17 -12.81 5.71
CA PRO A 282 -9.75 -13.98 5.07
C PRO A 282 -11.16 -14.35 5.55
N LEU A 283 -11.59 -13.89 6.74
CA LEU A 283 -12.96 -14.12 7.22
C LEU A 283 -14.01 -13.40 6.36
N ARG A 284 -13.59 -12.38 5.61
CA ARG A 284 -14.44 -11.62 4.69
C ARG A 284 -14.19 -12.03 3.23
N GLU A 285 -12.94 -11.94 2.78
CA GLU A 285 -12.56 -12.21 1.39
C GLU A 285 -11.21 -12.95 1.34
N GLU A 286 -10.10 -12.22 1.34
CA GLU A 286 -8.76 -12.78 1.39
C GLU A 286 -7.75 -11.78 2.00
N ILE A 287 -6.50 -12.22 2.18
CA ILE A 287 -5.39 -11.31 2.50
C ILE A 287 -4.94 -10.59 1.24
N TYR A 288 -5.08 -9.28 1.25
CA TYR A 288 -4.52 -8.41 0.23
C TYR A 288 -3.22 -7.76 0.70
N SER A 289 -2.26 -7.60 -0.22
CA SER A 289 -0.91 -7.11 0.07
C SER A 289 -0.93 -5.69 0.65
N TRP A 290 -1.80 -4.83 0.13
CA TRP A 290 -1.92 -3.43 0.58
C TRP A 290 -2.44 -3.28 2.02
N TYR A 291 -3.15 -4.26 2.57
CA TYR A 291 -3.56 -4.25 3.99
C TYR A 291 -2.35 -4.25 4.94
N TRP A 292 -1.17 -4.67 4.46
CA TRP A 292 0.05 -4.62 5.26
C TRP A 292 0.54 -3.20 5.56
N ILE A 293 0.12 -2.21 4.76
CA ILE A 293 0.41 -0.79 5.02
C ILE A 293 -0.07 -0.39 6.42
N TRP A 294 -1.20 -0.95 6.88
CA TRP A 294 -1.79 -0.65 8.19
C TRP A 294 -0.84 -0.97 9.34
N VAL A 295 -0.12 -2.09 9.23
CA VAL A 295 0.84 -2.53 10.25
C VAL A 295 2.15 -1.76 10.09
N VAL A 296 2.68 -1.65 8.86
CA VAL A 296 3.99 -1.03 8.59
C VAL A 296 4.02 0.44 9.00
N SER A 297 2.93 1.19 8.81
CA SER A 297 2.84 2.59 9.26
C SER A 297 3.10 2.75 10.76
N PHE A 298 2.59 1.85 11.60
CA PHE A 298 2.86 1.88 13.04
C PHE A 298 4.24 1.33 13.39
N VAL A 299 4.69 0.26 12.72
CA VAL A 299 6.04 -0.31 12.97
C VAL A 299 7.14 0.69 12.65
N ALA A 300 6.93 1.56 11.66
CA ALA A 300 7.84 2.66 11.34
C ALA A 300 8.08 3.65 12.50
N LEU A 301 7.15 3.74 13.46
CA LEU A 301 7.27 4.59 14.66
C LEU A 301 7.87 3.84 15.87
N ILE A 302 8.11 2.53 15.75
CA ILE A 302 8.78 1.70 16.76
C ILE A 302 9.90 0.83 16.16
N PRO A 303 10.77 1.37 15.27
CA PRO A 303 11.76 0.57 14.56
C PRO A 303 12.75 -0.13 15.49
N GLN A 304 12.94 0.34 16.72
CA GLN A 304 13.77 -0.27 17.75
C GLN A 304 13.25 -1.63 18.24
N LYS A 305 11.95 -1.93 18.08
CA LYS A 305 11.38 -3.22 18.46
C LYS A 305 11.72 -4.28 17.41
N ARG A 306 12.82 -5.02 17.67
CA ARG A 306 13.39 -6.02 16.74
C ARG A 306 12.33 -6.98 16.18
N PHE A 307 11.46 -7.55 17.01
CA PHE A 307 10.42 -8.48 16.57
C PHE A 307 9.52 -7.89 15.47
N PHE A 308 8.87 -6.75 15.75
CA PHE A 308 7.99 -6.07 14.80
C PHE A 308 8.70 -5.65 13.52
N ARG A 309 9.96 -5.22 13.63
CA ARG A 309 10.79 -4.84 12.48
C ARG A 309 11.03 -6.02 11.52
N TRP A 310 11.38 -7.18 12.06
CA TRP A 310 11.59 -8.40 11.27
C TRP A 310 10.28 -8.93 10.68
N LEU A 311 9.20 -8.85 11.46
CA LEU A 311 7.85 -9.22 10.99
C LEU A 311 7.41 -8.35 9.80
N ALA A 312 7.60 -7.03 9.91
CA ALA A 312 7.37 -6.06 8.83
C ALA A 312 8.12 -6.44 7.54
N TRP A 313 9.40 -6.76 7.63
CA TRP A 313 10.19 -7.16 6.46
C TRP A 313 9.75 -8.51 5.88
N ALA A 314 9.50 -9.52 6.72
CA ALA A 314 9.09 -10.84 6.29
C ALA A 314 7.77 -10.77 5.52
N PHE A 315 6.76 -10.08 6.07
CA PHE A 315 5.47 -9.92 5.40
C PHE A 315 5.56 -9.05 4.16
N SER A 316 6.26 -7.90 4.21
CA SER A 316 6.45 -7.04 3.03
C SER A 316 7.07 -7.80 1.84
N PHE A 317 8.04 -8.68 2.12
CA PHE A 317 8.66 -9.50 1.10
C PHE A 317 7.70 -10.59 0.59
N SER A 318 7.09 -11.35 1.51
CA SER A 318 6.17 -12.44 1.20
C SER A 318 4.94 -12.01 0.39
N LEU A 319 4.36 -10.86 0.72
CA LEU A 319 3.14 -10.34 0.10
C LEU A 319 3.41 -9.77 -1.30
N LEU A 320 4.64 -9.35 -1.61
CA LEU A 320 5.01 -9.05 -2.98
C LEU A 320 5.25 -10.33 -3.78
N LEU A 321 5.91 -11.34 -3.18
CA LEU A 321 6.04 -12.65 -3.84
C LEU A 321 4.69 -13.36 -4.06
N ARG A 322 3.65 -13.00 -3.32
CA ARG A 322 2.26 -13.47 -3.51
C ARG A 322 1.73 -13.22 -4.93
N TYR A 323 2.28 -12.26 -5.68
CA TYR A 323 1.89 -12.00 -7.08
C TYR A 323 2.50 -12.97 -8.09
N THR A 324 3.62 -13.64 -7.77
CA THR A 324 4.34 -14.49 -8.74
C THR A 324 3.52 -15.67 -9.28
N PRO A 325 2.67 -16.36 -8.50
CA PRO A 325 1.86 -17.45 -9.04
C PRO A 325 0.88 -16.96 -10.12
N PHE A 326 0.27 -15.79 -9.89
CA PHE A 326 -0.63 -15.20 -10.88
C PHE A 326 0.12 -14.74 -12.13
N LEU A 327 1.31 -14.14 -11.98
CA LEU A 327 2.12 -13.73 -13.13
C LEU A 327 2.54 -14.93 -14.00
N TYR A 328 2.82 -16.07 -13.37
CA TYR A 328 3.24 -17.28 -14.06
C TYR A 328 2.08 -18.02 -14.72
N TRP A 329 1.00 -18.28 -13.99
CA TRP A 329 -0.14 -19.08 -14.48
C TRP A 329 -1.24 -18.26 -15.15
N ARG A 330 -1.34 -16.95 -14.86
CA ARG A 330 -2.43 -16.05 -15.30
C ARG A 330 -3.84 -16.57 -14.98
N ASN A 331 -3.95 -17.38 -13.93
CA ASN A 331 -5.20 -17.96 -13.46
C ASN A 331 -5.23 -17.86 -11.93
N TYR A 332 -6.39 -17.50 -11.37
CA TYR A 332 -6.62 -17.49 -9.93
C TYR A 332 -7.01 -18.87 -9.36
N GLY A 333 -7.35 -19.86 -10.20
CA GLY A 333 -7.67 -21.22 -9.82
C GLY A 333 -6.47 -22.20 -9.83
N GLY A 334 -6.76 -23.50 -9.68
CA GLY A 334 -5.74 -24.56 -9.70
C GLY A 334 -4.75 -24.48 -8.54
N LEU A 335 -3.45 -24.54 -8.84
CA LEU A 335 -2.38 -24.45 -7.83
C LEU A 335 -2.15 -23.01 -7.32
N THR A 336 -2.65 -21.99 -8.03
CA THR A 336 -2.39 -20.59 -7.70
C THR A 336 -2.75 -20.23 -6.25
N PRO A 337 -3.95 -20.57 -5.69
CA PRO A 337 -4.28 -20.27 -4.31
C PRO A 337 -3.32 -20.90 -3.29
N MET A 338 -2.91 -22.14 -3.53
CA MET A 338 -1.97 -22.86 -2.66
C MET A 338 -0.60 -22.20 -2.65
N VAL A 339 -0.02 -21.94 -3.82
CA VAL A 339 1.31 -21.29 -3.92
C VAL A 339 1.25 -19.84 -3.40
N LYS A 340 0.14 -19.14 -3.61
CA LYS A 340 -0.14 -17.81 -3.06
C LYS A 340 -0.16 -17.84 -1.53
N ALA A 341 -0.76 -18.85 -0.91
CA ALA A 341 -0.75 -19.03 0.54
C ALA A 341 0.65 -19.36 1.07
N LEU A 342 1.36 -20.29 0.42
CA LEU A 342 2.74 -20.66 0.78
C LEU A 342 3.69 -19.46 0.72
N THR A 343 3.68 -18.73 -0.39
CA THR A 343 4.53 -17.53 -0.57
C THR A 343 4.21 -16.44 0.45
N THR A 344 2.96 -16.33 0.91
CA THR A 344 2.53 -15.37 1.94
C THR A 344 2.99 -15.75 3.34
N PHE A 345 2.88 -17.01 3.73
CA PHE A 345 3.05 -17.42 5.13
C PHE A 345 4.37 -18.11 5.46
N VAL A 346 5.08 -18.70 4.48
CA VAL A 346 6.35 -19.40 4.75
C VAL A 346 7.41 -18.44 5.30
N PRO A 347 7.72 -17.28 4.69
CA PRO A 347 8.76 -16.40 5.22
C PRO A 347 8.47 -15.86 6.65
N PRO A 348 7.25 -15.38 6.97
CA PRO A 348 6.90 -15.03 8.34
C PRO A 348 6.98 -16.20 9.32
N THR A 349 6.58 -17.41 8.91
CA THR A 349 6.63 -18.61 9.77
C THR A 349 8.07 -19.00 10.10
N LEU A 350 8.97 -19.01 9.12
CA LEU A 350 10.40 -19.25 9.34
C LEU A 350 11.01 -18.20 10.29
N MET A 351 10.60 -16.93 10.15
CA MET A 351 11.00 -15.87 11.07
C MET A 351 10.49 -16.13 12.51
N LEU A 352 9.25 -16.56 12.69
CA LEU A 352 8.71 -16.91 14.01
C LEU A 352 9.47 -18.08 14.65
N ILE A 353 9.77 -19.13 13.87
CA ILE A 353 10.58 -20.27 14.33
C ILE A 353 11.94 -19.80 14.81
N PHE A 354 12.62 -18.95 14.04
CA PHE A 354 13.93 -18.39 14.41
C PHE A 354 13.89 -17.61 15.74
N PHE A 355 12.88 -16.76 15.94
CA PHE A 355 12.73 -16.02 17.20
C PHE A 355 12.33 -16.93 18.38
N GLY A 356 11.51 -17.97 18.13
CA GLY A 356 11.19 -18.99 19.13
C GLY A 356 12.43 -19.76 19.58
N TRP A 357 13.27 -20.15 18.63
CA TRP A 357 14.53 -20.86 18.90
C TRP A 357 15.51 -20.01 19.73
N GLN A 358 15.65 -18.72 19.42
CA GLN A 358 16.48 -17.79 20.20
C GLN A 358 16.03 -17.61 21.66
N LYS A 359 14.73 -17.78 21.96
CA LYS A 359 14.22 -17.71 23.34
C LYS A 359 14.52 -18.97 24.15
N ILE A 360 14.54 -20.14 23.49
CA ILE A 360 14.77 -21.44 24.14
C ILE A 360 16.25 -21.67 24.39
N ARG A 361 17.14 -21.16 23.52
CA ARG A 361 18.58 -21.11 23.74
C ARG A 361 19.01 -19.67 23.99
N PRO A 362 18.86 -19.12 25.21
CA PRO A 362 19.66 -17.95 25.58
C PRO A 362 21.12 -18.35 25.35
N TRP A 363 21.86 -17.52 24.64
CA TRP A 363 23.23 -17.79 24.26
C TRP A 363 24.07 -18.13 25.51
N HIS A 364 24.36 -19.41 25.73
CA HIS A 364 25.39 -19.86 26.67
C HIS A 364 26.75 -19.68 25.99
N HIS A 365 27.24 -18.45 25.88
CA HIS A 365 28.65 -18.08 25.69
C HIS A 365 28.74 -16.62 26.18
N ALA A 366 29.29 -16.37 27.38
CA ALA A 366 30.72 -16.32 27.71
C ALA A 366 31.41 -15.13 27.02
#